data_AF-A0A5U1A9F4-F1
#
_entry.id   AF-A0A5U1A9F4-F1
#
_cell.length_a   1.000
_cell.length_b   1.000
_cell.length_c   1.000
_cell.angle_alpha   90.00
_cell.angle_beta   90.00
_cell.angle_gamma   90.00
#
_symmetry.space_group_name_H-M   'P 1'
#
loop_
_entity.id
_entity.type
_entity.pdbx_description
1 polymer ?
#
loop_
_entity_poly.entity_id
_entity_poly.type
_entity_poly.pdbx_seq_one_letter_code
_entity_poly.pdbx_strand_id
1 'polypeptide(L)' 'MNIYANSKSDKRPPLWIIGGLPRDSKEKKLVTFRIEAETEKEARRLVAPTHVCFFAGCIRH' A
#
# COMPACT_ATOMS: atom_id res chain seq x y z
N MET A 1 7.00 -23.25 33.90
CA MET A 1 6.62 -23.16 32.47
C MET A 1 6.15 -21.74 32.20
N ASN A 2 6.90 -20.96 31.43
CA ASN A 2 6.67 -19.51 31.31
C ASN A 2 5.62 -19.21 30.22
N ILE A 3 4.45 -18.79 30.71
CA ILE A 3 3.50 -17.78 30.20
C ILE A 3 3.91 -17.01 28.90
N TYR A 4 3.01 -17.06 27.91
CA TYR A 4 2.73 -16.03 26.89
C TYR A 4 3.93 -15.25 26.29
N ALA A 5 4.80 -15.91 25.54
CA ALA A 5 5.53 -15.21 24.48
C ALA A 5 4.65 -15.13 23.22
N ASN A 6 3.55 -14.35 23.28
CA ASN A 6 2.92 -13.86 22.06
C ASN A 6 3.84 -12.78 21.50
N SER A 7 4.89 -13.20 20.80
CA SER A 7 5.73 -12.32 19.99
C SER A 7 4.88 -11.82 18.82
N LYS A 8 3.96 -10.88 19.08
CA LYS A 8 3.59 -9.89 18.08
C LYS A 8 4.90 -9.17 17.75
N SER A 9 5.57 -9.68 16.73
CA SER A 9 6.62 -8.97 16.04
C SER A 9 6.09 -7.55 15.81
N ASP A 10 6.68 -6.55 16.45
CA ASP A 10 6.43 -5.11 16.26
C ASP A 10 6.81 -4.65 14.83
N LYS A 11 6.76 -5.55 13.86
CA LYS A 11 6.99 -5.28 12.44
C LYS A 11 5.71 -4.66 11.92
N ARG A 12 5.72 -3.34 11.84
CA ARG A 12 4.75 -2.61 11.03
C ARG A 12 4.86 -3.12 9.58
N PRO A 13 3.73 -3.35 8.89
CA PRO A 13 3.76 -3.67 7.48
C PRO A 13 4.55 -2.60 6.71
N PRO A 14 5.27 -2.96 5.63
CA PRO A 14 5.90 -1.99 4.76
C PRO A 14 4.90 -0.93 4.25
N LEU A 15 5.37 0.30 4.09
CA LEU A 15 4.58 1.38 3.51
C LEU A 15 4.79 1.42 1.99
N TRP A 16 3.70 1.27 1.23
CA TRP A 16 3.68 1.36 -0.23
C TRP A 16 3.24 2.74 -0.69
N ILE A 17 4.02 3.34 -1.59
CA ILE A 17 3.69 4.58 -2.28
C ILE A 17 3.23 4.24 -3.69
N ILE A 18 1.96 4.44 -4.01
CA ILE A 18 1.39 4.11 -5.31
C ILE A 18 1.00 5.39 -6.05
N GLY A 19 1.46 5.53 -7.29
CA GLY A 19 1.00 6.58 -8.18
C GLY A 19 -0.06 6.08 -9.15
N GLY A 20 -1.18 6.78 -9.23
CA GLY A 20 -2.27 6.44 -10.14
C GLY A 20 -2.99 7.66 -10.72
N LEU A 21 -3.67 7.41 -11.84
CA LEU A 21 -4.60 8.35 -12.47
C LEU A 21 -6.02 7.83 -12.27
N PRO A 22 -6.99 8.71 -11.94
CA PRO A 22 -8.37 8.28 -11.80
C PRO A 22 -8.88 7.70 -13.12
N ARG A 23 -9.67 6.62 -13.06
CA ARG A 23 -10.25 5.99 -14.26
C ARG A 23 -11.27 6.87 -14.96
N ASP A 24 -12.08 7.58 -14.18
CA ASP A 24 -13.28 8.29 -14.67
C ASP A 24 -13.11 9.81 -14.72
N SER A 25 -11.90 10.33 -14.45
CA SER A 25 -11.65 11.78 -14.45
C SER A 25 -11.19 12.27 -15.83
N LYS A 26 -11.80 13.36 -16.32
CA LYS A 26 -11.29 14.11 -17.49
C LYS A 26 -9.96 14.81 -17.18
N GLU A 27 -9.71 15.12 -15.91
CA GLU A 27 -8.46 15.70 -15.45
C GLU A 27 -7.45 14.59 -15.12
N LYS A 28 -6.42 14.45 -15.95
CA LYS A 28 -5.32 13.48 -15.78
C LYS A 28 -4.31 13.94 -14.73
N LYS A 29 -4.77 14.31 -13.54
CA LYS A 29 -3.88 14.67 -12.43
C LYS A 29 -3.41 13.41 -11.72
N LEU A 30 -2.09 13.26 -11.60
CA LEU A 30 -1.48 12.17 -10.84
C LEU A 30 -1.85 12.29 -9.36
N VAL A 31 -2.31 11.17 -8.78
CA VAL A 31 -2.59 11.01 -7.36
C VAL A 31 -1.59 10.03 -6.76
N THR A 32 -1.07 10.36 -5.58
CA THR A 32 -0.16 9.49 -4.83
C THR A 32 -0.86 8.95 -3.58
N PHE A 33 -0.88 7.63 -3.44
CA PHE A 33 -1.43 6.89 -2.31
C PHE A 33 -0.30 6.40 -1.40
N ARG A 34 -0.53 6.38 -0.10
CA ARG A 34 0.34 5.78 0.91
C ARG A 34 -0.44 4.68 1.61
N ILE A 35 0.01 3.44 1.50
CA ILE A 35 -0.76 2.25 1.91
C ILE A 35 0.15 1.31 2.68
N GLU A 36 -0.22 0.98 3.91
CA GLU A 36 0.45 -0.08 4.66
C GLU A 36 -0.08 -1.44 4.19
N ALA A 37 0.82 -2.29 3.69
CA ALA A 37 0.47 -3.64 3.24
C ALA A 37 1.71 -4.54 3.23
N GLU A 38 1.51 -5.84 3.45
CA GLU A 38 2.60 -6.83 3.43
C GLU A 38 3.21 -6.94 2.03
N THR A 39 2.38 -6.78 0.98
CA THR A 39 2.81 -6.92 -0.42
C THR A 39 2.36 -5.79 -1.33
N GLU A 40 3.11 -5.57 -2.43
CA GLU A 40 2.74 -4.61 -3.47
C GLU A 40 1.36 -4.93 -4.06
N LYS A 41 1.07 -6.22 -4.23
CA LYS A 41 -0.17 -6.70 -4.83
C LYS A 41 -1.37 -6.31 -4.00
N GLU A 42 -1.28 -6.43 -2.68
CA GLU A 42 -2.33 -6.00 -1.75
C GLU A 42 -2.51 -4.49 -1.80
N ALA A 43 -1.42 -3.72 -1.74
CA ALA A 43 -1.47 -2.26 -1.85
C ALA A 43 -2.13 -1.81 -3.17
N ARG A 44 -1.74 -2.40 -4.31
CA ARG A 44 -2.33 -2.09 -5.62
C ARG A 44 -3.81 -2.47 -5.68
N ARG A 45 -4.20 -3.59 -5.09
CA ARG A 45 -5.61 -4.04 -5.08
C ARG A 45 -6.54 -3.02 -4.43
N LEU A 46 -6.05 -2.28 -3.44
CA LEU A 46 -6.82 -1.23 -2.77
C LEU A 46 -7.05 0.02 -3.65
N VAL A 47 -6.16 0.28 -4.61
CA VAL A 47 -6.21 1.47 -5.48
C VAL A 47 -6.83 1.19 -6.85
N ALA A 48 -6.64 -0.03 -7.36
CA ALA A 48 -7.06 -0.46 -8.69
C ALA A 48 -8.53 -0.23 -9.07
N PRO A 49 -9.52 -0.26 -8.14
CA PRO A 49 -10.92 -0.01 -8.48
C PRO A 49 -11.17 1.40 -9.00
N THR A 50 -10.45 2.41 -8.47
CA THR A 50 -10.71 3.83 -8.78
C THR A 50 -9.62 4.44 -9.65
N HIS A 51 -8.39 3.90 -9.62
CA HIS A 51 -7.26 4.45 -10.36
C HIS A 51 -6.51 3.38 -11.17
N VAL A 52 -5.98 3.80 -12.31
CA VAL A 52 -4.95 3.05 -13.04
C VAL A 52 -3.61 3.35 -12.39
N CYS A 53 -2.94 2.33 -11.85
CA CYS A 53 -1.68 2.46 -11.12
C CYS A 53 -0.47 2.30 -12.07
N PHE A 54 0.47 3.25 -12.07
CA PHE A 54 1.65 3.22 -12.96
C PHE A 54 2.93 2.83 -12.22
N PHE A 55 3.11 3.31 -11.00
CA PHE A 55 4.30 3.06 -10.19
C PHE A 55 3.94 2.68 -8.75
N ALA A 56 4.80 1.86 -8.14
CA ALA A 56 4.75 1.52 -6.73
C ALA A 56 6.17 1.55 -6.14
N GLY A 57 6.34 2.20 -5.00
CA GLY A 57 7.57 2.18 -4.20
C GLY A 57 7.29 1.59 -2.82
N CYS A 58 8.29 0.98 -2.19
CA CYS A 58 8.18 0.37 -0.86
C CYS A 58 9.16 1.04 0.10
N ILE A 59 8.65 1.53 1.23
CA ILE A 59 9.45 2.01 2.37
C ILE A 59 9.36 0.93 3.45
N ARG A 60 10.53 0.41 3.83
CA ARG A 60 10.67 -0.56 4.93
C ARG A 60 11.32 0.17 6.10
N HIS A 61 10.74 -0.01 7.28
CA HIS A 61 11.24 0.53 8.56
C HIS A 61 12.07 -0.52 9.29
#